data_AF-A0AAP9MUI0-F1
#
_entry.id   AF-A0AAP9MUI0-F1
#
_cell.length_a   1.000
_cell.length_b   1.000
_cell.length_c   1.000
_cell.angle_alpha   90.00
_cell.angle_beta   90.00
_cell.angle_gamma   90.00
#
_symmetry.space_group_name_H-M   'P 1'
#
loop_
_entity.id
_entity.type
_entity.pdbx_description
1 polymer ?
#
loop_
_entity_poly.entity_id
_entity_poly.type
_entity_poly.pdbx_seq_one_letter_code
_entity_poly.pdbx_strand_id
1 'polypeptide(L)'
;MSKQVTLMTDAIPYQEFAKLIGKSTGAVRRMIDKGKLPVIDMTDPQSASGRAGEYWVYLPAWNNGLKLAYESRPKEIRDGWLMWLGLGEPR
;
A
#
# COMPACT_ATOMS: atom_id res chain seq x y z
N MET A 1 -16.95 -10.58 -17.07
CA MET A 1 -15.66 -11.04 -16.51
C MET A 1 -14.75 -9.83 -16.37
N SER A 2 -14.54 -9.38 -15.14
CA SER A 2 -13.67 -8.24 -14.83
C SER A 2 -12.23 -8.63 -15.19
N LYS A 3 -11.57 -7.89 -16.08
CA LYS A 3 -10.12 -8.02 -16.27
C LYS A 3 -9.45 -7.65 -14.96
N GLN A 4 -9.12 -8.66 -14.16
CA GLN A 4 -8.34 -8.46 -12.96
C GLN A 4 -6.92 -8.13 -13.43
N VAL A 5 -6.44 -6.93 -13.10
CA VAL A 5 -5.03 -6.60 -13.29
C VAL A 5 -4.30 -7.45 -12.25
N THR A 6 -3.92 -8.67 -12.64
CA THR A 6 -3.03 -9.49 -11.84
C THR A 6 -1.69 -8.76 -11.85
N LEU A 7 -1.31 -8.17 -10.72
CA LEU A 7 0.04 -7.67 -10.53
C LEU A 7 0.98 -8.85 -10.83
N MET A 8 2.00 -8.63 -11.66
CA MET A 8 2.93 -9.69 -12.07
C MET A 8 3.74 -10.29 -10.90
N THR A 9 3.68 -9.65 -9.73
CA THR A 9 4.36 -10.04 -8.50
C THR A 9 3.58 -9.52 -7.29
N ASP A 10 3.65 -10.25 -6.17
CA ASP A 10 3.06 -9.83 -4.89
C ASP A 10 3.92 -8.80 -4.14
N ALA A 11 5.16 -8.57 -4.57
CA ALA A 11 6.04 -7.57 -3.98
C ALA A 11 6.77 -6.76 -5.05
N ILE A 12 7.02 -5.49 -4.77
CA ILE A 12 7.76 -4.58 -5.67
C ILE A 12 8.79 -3.76 -4.89
N PRO A 13 9.85 -3.27 -5.54
CA PRO A 13 10.79 -2.34 -4.92
C PRO A 13 10.06 -1.07 -4.43
N TYR A 14 10.47 -0.52 -3.29
CA TYR A 14 9.81 0.65 -2.72
C TYR A 14 9.84 1.88 -3.63
N GLN A 15 10.82 1.98 -4.54
CA GLN A 15 10.93 3.02 -5.55
C GLN A 15 9.79 2.94 -6.56
N GLU A 16 9.44 1.74 -7.03
CA GLU A 16 8.30 1.53 -7.92
C GLU A 16 6.98 1.74 -7.16
N PHE A 17 6.91 1.27 -5.91
CA PHE A 17 5.76 1.56 -5.06
C PHE A 17 5.53 3.07 -4.90
N ALA A 18 6.60 3.85 -4.74
CA ALA A 18 6.52 5.31 -4.64
C ALA A 18 5.86 5.95 -5.87
N LYS A 19 6.21 5.48 -7.07
CA LYS A 19 5.57 5.92 -8.33
C LYS A 19 4.08 5.57 -8.35
N LEU A 20 3.72 4.35 -7.96
CA LEU A 20 2.32 3.89 -7.97
C LEU A 20 1.41 4.70 -7.05
N ILE A 21 1.92 5.14 -5.89
CA ILE A 21 1.14 5.94 -4.93
C ILE A 21 1.32 7.45 -5.09
N GLY A 22 2.04 7.90 -6.12
CA GLY A 22 2.28 9.32 -6.40
C GLY A 22 3.08 10.05 -5.31
N LYS A 23 4.04 9.38 -4.66
CA LYS A 23 4.93 9.98 -3.64
C LYS A 23 6.39 9.96 -4.09
N SER A 24 7.20 10.86 -3.55
CA SER A 24 8.65 10.81 -3.79
C SER A 24 9.26 9.60 -3.09
N THR A 25 10.31 9.02 -3.69
CA THR A 25 11.07 7.89 -3.12
C THR A 25 11.54 8.17 -1.69
N GLY A 26 12.02 9.38 -1.40
CA GLY A 26 12.44 9.77 -0.06
C GLY A 26 11.29 9.85 0.96
N ALA A 27 10.07 10.21 0.53
CA ALA A 27 8.90 10.19 1.40
C ALA A 27 8.49 8.75 1.76
N VAL A 28 8.51 7.84 0.77
CA VAL A 28 8.25 6.41 1.01
C VAL A 28 9.32 5.80 1.89
N ARG A 29 10.60 6.14 1.68
CA ARG A 29 11.69 5.70 2.57
C ARG A 29 11.43 6.08 4.03
N ARG A 30 11.04 7.33 4.30
CA ARG A 30 10.66 7.77 5.66
C ARG A 30 9.43 7.04 6.21
N MET A 31 8.53 6.53 5.36
CA MET A 31 7.41 5.70 5.81
C MET A 31 7.92 4.32 6.25
N ILE A 32 8.86 3.73 5.50
CA ILE A 32 9.52 2.47 5.85
C ILE A 32 10.27 2.60 7.17
N ASP A 33 11.11 3.64 7.31
CA ASP A 33 11.89 3.86 8.53
C ASP A 33 11.01 4.10 9.77
N LYS A 34 9.75 4.52 9.56
CA LYS A 34 8.74 4.69 10.62
C LYS A 34 7.84 3.46 10.81
N GLY A 35 8.12 2.33 10.15
CA GLY A 35 7.35 1.09 10.26
C GLY A 35 5.92 1.17 9.70
N LYS A 36 5.66 2.09 8.76
CA LYS A 36 4.31 2.34 8.22
C LYS A 36 3.96 1.50 6.99
N LEU A 37 4.88 0.65 6.54
CA LEU A 37 4.72 -0.15 5.33
C LEU A 37 5.08 -1.61 5.60
N PRO A 38 4.35 -2.58 5.02
CA PRO A 38 4.69 -3.99 5.09
C PRO A 38 5.86 -4.28 4.15
N VAL A 39 7.09 -4.14 4.67
CA VAL A 39 8.31 -4.33 3.88
C VAL A 39 9.00 -5.65 4.18
N ILE A 40 9.62 -6.21 3.15
CA ILE A 40 10.61 -7.28 3.22
C ILE A 40 11.97 -6.63 3.01
N ASP A 41 12.89 -6.87 3.92
CA ASP A 41 14.29 -6.45 3.79
C ASP A 41 15.07 -7.56 3.09
N MET A 42 15.46 -7.32 1.83
CA MET A 42 16.33 -8.22 1.07
C MET A 42 17.78 -7.76 1.26
N THR A 43 18.37 -8.15 2.38
CA THR A 43 19.79 -7.96 2.66
C THR A 43 20.58 -9.20 2.22
N ASP A 44 21.74 -8.99 1.58
CA ASP A 44 22.69 -10.05 1.27
C ASP A 44 23.17 -10.72 2.57
N PRO A 45 22.94 -12.03 2.76
CA PRO A 45 23.35 -12.75 3.96
C PRO A 45 24.87 -12.80 4.18
N GLN A 46 25.67 -12.49 3.17
CA GLN A 46 27.14 -12.42 3.28
C GLN A 46 27.68 -10.99 3.44
N SER A 47 26.82 -9.96 3.41
CA SER A 47 27.25 -8.57 3.57
C SER A 47 27.68 -8.28 5.00
N ALA A 48 28.99 -8.18 5.22
CA ALA A 48 29.60 -7.82 6.50
C ALA A 48 29.20 -6.42 7.02
N SER A 49 28.58 -5.58 6.19
CA SER A 49 28.18 -4.21 6.54
C SER A 49 26.70 -4.05 6.87
N GLY A 50 25.85 -5.04 6.55
CA GLY A 50 24.39 -5.01 6.78
C GLY A 50 23.66 -3.80 6.16
N ARG A 51 24.30 -3.01 5.30
CA ARG A 51 23.86 -1.64 4.94
C ARG A 51 23.24 -1.50 3.55
N ALA A 52 23.12 -2.58 2.79
CA ALA A 52 22.63 -2.55 1.41
C ALA A 52 21.46 -3.54 1.20
N GLY A 53 20.54 -3.58 2.17
CA GLY A 53 19.27 -4.28 1.98
C GLY A 53 18.34 -3.50 1.06
N GLU A 54 17.80 -4.17 0.04
CA GLU A 54 16.73 -3.60 -0.78
C GLU A 54 15.39 -3.79 -0.05
N TYR A 55 14.61 -2.71 0.09
CA TYR A 55 13.26 -2.80 0.65
C TYR A 55 12.23 -3.06 -0.44
N TRP A 56 11.49 -4.14 -0.25
CA TRP A 56 10.38 -4.54 -1.11
C TRP A 56 9.07 -4.43 -0.35
N VAL A 57 8.06 -3.82 -0.95
CA VAL A 57 6.72 -3.66 -0.35
C VAL A 57 5.85 -4.84 -0.75
N TYR A 58 5.30 -5.55 0.22
CA TYR A 58 4.37 -6.66 -0.02
C TYR A 58 2.94 -6.13 -0.23
N LEU A 59 2.48 -6.20 -1.49
CA LEU A 59 1.25 -5.58 -1.95
C LEU A 59 -0.02 -6.21 -1.37
N PRO A 60 -0.15 -7.54 -1.20
CA PRO A 60 -1.33 -8.13 -0.58
C PRO A 60 -1.59 -7.62 0.85
N ALA A 61 -0.55 -7.50 1.69
CA ALA A 61 -0.70 -6.95 3.03
C ALA A 61 -1.11 -5.47 3.01
N TRP A 62 -0.50 -4.67 2.13
CA TRP A 62 -0.85 -3.26 1.96
C TRP A 62 -2.33 -3.10 1.54
N ASN A 63 -2.76 -3.84 0.53
CA ASN A 63 -4.13 -3.79 0.01
C ASN A 63 -5.16 -4.24 1.05
N ASN A 64 -4.87 -5.33 1.78
CA ASN A 64 -5.72 -5.80 2.88
C ASN A 64 -5.82 -4.75 4.00
N GLY A 65 -4.71 -4.11 4.35
CA GLY A 65 -4.69 -3.03 5.34
C GLY A 65 -5.53 -1.82 4.91
N LEU A 66 -5.41 -1.38 3.66
CA LEU A 66 -6.23 -0.28 3.12
C LEU A 66 -7.73 -0.63 3.10
N LYS A 67 -8.07 -1.85 2.68
CA LYS A 67 -9.46 -2.33 2.68
C LYS A 67 -10.03 -2.33 4.10
N LEU A 68 -9.31 -2.92 5.05
CA LEU A 68 -9.73 -2.96 6.45
C LEU A 68 -9.89 -1.55 7.03
N ALA A 69 -8.96 -0.64 6.75
CA ALA A 69 -9.03 0.74 7.20
C ALA A 69 -10.26 1.47 6.63
N TYR A 70 -10.61 1.23 5.36
CA TYR A 70 -11.81 1.80 4.75
C TYR A 70 -13.10 1.21 5.35
N GLU A 71 -13.17 -0.11 5.49
CA GLU A 71 -14.35 -0.83 5.99
C GLU A 71 -14.64 -0.58 7.47
N SER A 72 -13.61 -0.28 8.26
CA SER A 72 -13.73 0.00 9.70
C SER A 72 -14.27 1.40 10.02
N ARG A 73 -14.45 2.28 9.02
CA ARG A 73 -15.00 3.63 9.25
C ARG A 73 -16.50 3.58 9.52
N PRO A 74 -17.05 4.52 10.33
CA PRO A 74 -18.49 4.69 10.47
C PRO A 74 -19.19 4.77 9.12
N LYS A 75 -20.36 4.15 9.00
CA LYS A 75 -21.10 4.02 7.73
C LYS A 75 -21.30 5.36 7.06
N GLU A 76 -21.56 6.41 7.83
CA GLU A 76 -21.81 7.77 7.36
C GLU A 76 -20.58 8.34 6.63
N ILE A 77 -19.37 8.08 7.16
CA ILE A 77 -18.11 8.54 6.56
C ILE A 77 -17.73 7.63 5.38
N ARG A 78 -17.94 6.32 5.53
CA ARG A 78 -17.58 5.32 4.52
C ARG A 78 -18.44 5.46 3.26
N ASP A 79 -19.75 5.62 3.43
CA ASP A 79 -20.74 5.58 2.34
C ASP A 79 -21.19 6.99 1.93
N GLY A 80 -20.84 8.05 2.68
CA GLY A 80 -21.32 9.42 2.42
C GLY A 80 -21.00 9.95 1.01
N TRP A 81 -19.92 9.49 0.38
CA TRP A 81 -19.61 9.84 -1.01
C TRP A 81 -20.62 9.29 -2.03
N LEU A 82 -21.35 8.21 -1.71
CA LEU A 82 -22.38 7.63 -2.58
C LEU A 82 -23.58 8.57 -2.79
N MET A 83 -23.89 9.43 -1.81
CA MET A 83 -24.92 10.46 -1.97
C MET A 83 -24.59 11.39 -3.13
N TRP A 84 -23.32 11.78 -3.27
CA TRP A 84 -22.84 12.64 -4.36
C TRP A 84 -22.84 11.96 -5.73
N LEU A 85 -22.99 10.64 -5.75
CA LEU A 85 -23.15 9.84 -6.96
C LEU A 85 -24.61 9.48 -7.26
N GLY A 86 -25.58 9.97 -6.47
CA GLY A 86 -26.99 9.62 -6.63
C GLY A 86 -27.35 8.20 -6.20
N LEU A 87 -26.46 7.54 -5.44
CA LEU A 87 -26.64 6.16 -4.94
C LEU A 87 -26.91 6.10 -3.43
N GLY A 88 -27.08 7.25 -2.77
CA GLY A 88 -27.45 7.30 -1.37
C GLY A 88 -28.90 6.90 -1.15
N GLU A 89 -29.19 6.23 -0.04
CA GLU A 89 -30.58 6.01 0.38
C GLU A 89 -31.21 7.35 0.76
N PRO A 90 -32.38 7.71 0.19
CA PRO A 90 -33.14 8.85 0.65
C PRO A 90 -33.49 8.67 2.13
N ARG A 91 -33.29 9.72 2.94
CA ARG A 91 -33.80 9.78 4.31
C ARG A 91 -35.30 10.00 4.31
#